data_AF-A0AA41SNG3-F1
#
_entry.id   AF-A0AA41SNG3-F1
#
_cell.length_a   1.000
_cell.length_b   1.000
_cell.length_c   1.000
_cell.angle_alpha   90.00
_cell.angle_beta   90.00
_cell.angle_gamma   90.00
#
_symmetry.space_group_name_H-M   'P 1'
#
loop_
_entity.id
_entity.type
_entity.pdbx_description
1 polymer ?
#
loop_
_entity_poly.entity_id
_entity_poly.type
_entity_poly.pdbx_seq_one_letter_code
_entity_poly.pdbx_strand_id
1 'polypeptide(L)'
;MEIGRFSMAARYCKEIGELCEAEQNVDQAIAYFERAADLFQSEEVNTSANQCKLKVAEFAAQQEQYPKAIEIYEEIARQSLNNNLLKYSVKGYLLNAGLCQLCRDDVVALPNALEKYQ
;
A
#
# COMPACT_ATOMS: atom_id res chain seq x y z
N MET A 1 21.78 -7.46 19.83
CA MET A 1 20.92 -6.53 20.61
C MET A 1 20.35 -5.46 19.66
N GLU A 2 19.83 -5.88 18.50
CA GLU A 2 19.48 -4.97 17.37
C GLU A 2 17.98 -4.98 17.03
N ILE A 3 17.26 -6.02 17.46
CA ILE A 3 15.83 -6.28 17.19
C ILE A 3 14.89 -5.23 17.81
N GLY A 4 15.37 -4.34 18.69
CA GLY A 4 14.56 -3.26 19.28
C GLY A 4 14.76 -1.89 18.62
N ARG A 5 15.85 -1.70 17.85
CA ARG A 5 16.23 -0.39 17.32
C ARG A 5 15.56 -0.13 15.97
N PHE A 6 15.39 -1.17 15.15
CA PHE A 6 14.70 -1.11 13.86
C PHE A 6 13.19 -0.93 14.03
N SER A 7 12.57 -1.63 14.98
CA SER A 7 11.16 -1.48 15.30
C SER A 7 10.81 -0.08 15.84
N MET A 8 11.69 0.55 16.62
CA MET A 8 11.48 1.95 17.02
C MET A 8 11.68 2.92 15.84
N ALA A 9 12.69 2.70 15.00
CA ALA A 9 12.91 3.50 13.80
C ALA A 9 11.71 3.41 12.82
N ALA A 10 11.14 2.22 12.64
CA ALA A 10 9.96 2.01 11.80
C ALA A 10 8.75 2.80 12.31
N ARG A 11 8.53 2.81 13.63
CA ARG A 11 7.48 3.62 14.26
C ARG A 11 7.69 5.11 14.06
N TYR A 12 8.91 5.61 14.24
CA TYR A 12 9.21 7.02 13.98
C TYR A 12 9.01 7.38 12.50
N CYS A 13 9.42 6.52 11.57
CA CYS A 13 9.14 6.75 10.14
C CYS A 13 7.63 6.80 9.84
N LYS A 14 6.84 5.93 10.48
CA LYS A 14 5.37 5.96 10.37
C LYS A 14 4.78 7.26 10.92
N GLU A 15 5.19 7.69 12.11
CA GLU A 15 4.72 8.94 12.74
C GLU A 15 5.09 10.16 11.90
N ILE A 16 6.31 10.21 11.34
CA ILE A 16 6.72 11.27 10.42
C ILE A 16 5.86 11.25 9.15
N GLY A 17 5.55 10.08 8.60
CA GLY A 17 4.64 9.94 7.47
C GLY A 17 3.24 10.49 7.76
N GLU A 18 2.70 10.23 8.96
CA GLU A 18 1.40 10.75 9.42
C GLU A 18 1.43 12.28 9.62
N LEU A 19 2.56 12.84 10.07
CA LEU A 19 2.75 14.29 10.14
C LEU A 19 2.81 14.91 8.75
N CYS A 20 3.55 14.31 7.81
CA CYS A 20 3.58 14.76 6.42
C CYS A 20 2.19 14.70 5.76
N GLU A 21 1.37 13.69 6.10
CA GLU A 21 -0.04 13.61 5.68
C GLU A 21 -0.83 14.83 6.20
N ALA A 22 -0.65 15.20 7.47
CA ALA A 22 -1.31 16.37 8.06
C ALA A 22 -0.84 17.71 7.46
N GLU A 23 0.43 17.79 7.05
CA GLU A 23 1.01 18.94 6.35
C GLU A 23 0.69 18.97 4.85
N GLN A 24 -0.11 18.03 4.33
CA GLN A 24 -0.43 17.87 2.91
C GLN A 24 0.80 17.63 1.99
N ASN A 25 1.92 17.19 2.57
CA ASN A 25 3.14 16.83 1.84
C ASN A 25 3.11 15.36 1.44
N VAL A 26 2.33 15.06 0.40
CA VAL A 26 2.07 13.69 -0.08
C VAL A 26 3.35 12.98 -0.57
N ASP A 27 4.26 13.69 -1.24
CA ASP A 27 5.53 13.12 -1.72
C ASP A 27 6.44 12.63 -0.59
N GLN A 28 6.57 13.45 0.46
CA GLN A 28 7.37 13.08 1.63
C GLN A 28 6.70 11.96 2.42
N ALA A 29 5.36 12.02 2.57
CA ALA A 29 4.61 10.96 3.23
C ALA A 29 4.88 9.60 2.57
N ILE A 30 4.80 9.52 1.23
CA ILE A 30 5.12 8.29 0.49
C ILE A 30 6.52 7.76 0.84
N ALA A 31 7.55 8.61 0.76
CA ALA A 31 8.92 8.19 1.01
C ALA A 31 9.13 7.66 2.45
N TYR A 32 8.50 8.29 3.45
CA TYR A 32 8.58 7.84 4.84
C TYR A 32 7.77 6.57 5.10
N PHE A 33 6.60 6.42 4.49
CA PHE A 33 5.80 5.20 4.61
C PHE A 33 6.43 4.01 3.88
N GLU A 34 7.07 4.20 2.72
CA GLU A 34 7.86 3.16 2.03
C GLU A 34 9.00 2.70 2.93
N ARG A 35 9.75 3.64 3.52
CA ARG A 35 10.85 3.32 4.43
C ARG A 35 10.38 2.62 5.70
N ALA A 36 9.23 3.03 6.25
CA ALA A 36 8.60 2.34 7.38
C ALA A 36 8.20 0.90 6.99
N ALA A 37 7.64 0.71 5.80
CA ALA A 37 7.26 -0.61 5.30
C ALA A 37 8.46 -1.56 5.19
N ASP A 38 9.59 -1.10 4.63
CA ASP A 38 10.81 -1.90 4.51
C ASP A 38 11.38 -2.30 5.87
N LEU A 39 11.36 -1.38 6.84
CA LEU A 39 11.80 -1.66 8.21
C LEU A 39 10.88 -2.67 8.89
N PHE A 40 9.55 -2.52 8.75
CA PHE A 40 8.60 -3.49 9.30
C PHE A 40 8.70 -4.87 8.61
N GLN A 41 8.97 -4.90 7.31
CA GLN A 41 9.18 -6.13 6.55
C GLN A 41 10.45 -6.85 7.03
N SER A 42 11.52 -6.11 7.34
CA SER A 42 12.78 -6.64 7.86
C SER A 42 12.63 -7.26 9.26
N GLU A 43 11.70 -6.74 10.07
CA GLU A 43 11.38 -7.24 11.41
C GLU A 43 10.26 -8.32 11.39
N GLU A 44 9.88 -8.81 10.20
CA GLU A 44 8.80 -9.78 9.98
C GLU A 44 7.40 -9.31 10.48
N VAL A 45 7.24 -8.01 10.70
CA VAL A 45 5.97 -7.38 11.12
C VAL A 45 5.11 -7.07 9.90
N ASN A 46 4.67 -8.13 9.22
CA ASN A 46 3.93 -8.04 7.95
C ASN A 46 2.65 -7.21 8.05
N THR A 47 1.94 -7.24 9.17
CA THR A 47 0.71 -6.44 9.36
C THR A 47 0.99 -4.94 9.28
N SER A 48 2.02 -4.46 9.97
CA SER A 48 2.39 -3.04 9.99
C SER A 48 3.03 -2.60 8.68
N ALA A 49 3.83 -3.48 8.05
CA ALA A 49 4.35 -3.24 6.71
C ALA A 49 3.21 -3.02 5.70
N ASN A 50 2.20 -3.89 5.74
CA ASN A 50 1.04 -3.79 4.85
C ASN A 50 0.22 -2.53 5.09
N GLN A 51 0.03 -2.10 6.34
CA GLN A 51 -0.62 -0.82 6.64
C GLN A 51 0.13 0.37 6.03
N CYS A 52 1.47 0.37 6.11
CA CYS A 52 2.28 1.44 5.51
C CYS A 52 2.21 1.41 3.98
N LYS A 53 2.29 0.23 3.37
CA LYS A 53 2.15 0.07 1.91
C LYS A 53 0.77 0.50 1.40
N LEU A 54 -0.30 0.26 2.15
CA LEU A 54 -1.64 0.73 1.80
C LEU A 54 -1.70 2.26 1.73
N LYS A 55 -1.11 2.95 2.71
CA LYS A 55 -1.01 4.41 2.71
C LYS A 55 -0.23 4.92 1.50
N VAL A 56 0.89 4.27 1.16
CA VAL A 56 1.65 4.59 -0.06
C VAL A 56 0.78 4.44 -1.31
N ALA A 57 -0.01 3.37 -1.41
CA ALA A 57 -0.90 3.17 -2.55
C ALA A 57 -2.01 4.22 -2.63
N GLU A 58 -2.60 4.62 -1.50
CA GLU A 58 -3.60 5.69 -1.44
C GLU A 58 -3.02 7.03 -1.91
N PHE A 59 -1.83 7.39 -1.43
CA PHE A 59 -1.15 8.62 -1.84
C PHE A 59 -0.68 8.57 -3.30
N ALA A 60 -0.19 7.43 -3.78
CA ALA A 60 0.15 7.24 -5.18
C ALA A 60 -1.08 7.40 -6.07
N ALA A 61 -2.25 6.88 -5.65
CA ALA A 61 -3.51 7.09 -6.37
C ALA A 61 -3.96 8.56 -6.39
N GLN A 62 -3.74 9.31 -5.29
CA GLN A 62 -4.01 10.76 -5.24
C GLN A 62 -3.09 11.56 -6.18
N GLN A 63 -1.86 11.11 -6.37
CA GLN A 63 -0.90 11.72 -7.29
C GLN A 63 -1.04 11.27 -8.76
N GLU A 64 -2.16 10.62 -9.11
CA GLU A 64 -2.42 10.04 -10.45
C GLU A 64 -1.39 8.96 -10.86
N GLN A 65 -0.58 8.47 -9.92
CA GLN A 65 0.36 7.35 -10.10
C GLN A 65 -0.38 6.00 -9.94
N TYR A 66 -1.49 5.86 -10.65
CA TYR A 66 -2.32 4.66 -10.66
C TYR A 66 -1.54 3.34 -10.89
N PRO A 67 -0.57 3.23 -11.82
CA PRO A 67 0.17 1.97 -11.99
C PRO A 67 0.91 1.54 -10.71
N LYS A 68 1.56 2.48 -10.02
CA LYS A 68 2.26 2.20 -8.75
C LYS A 68 1.28 1.77 -7.66
N ALA A 69 0.14 2.45 -7.55
CA ALA A 69 -0.90 2.09 -6.58
C ALA A 69 -1.46 0.67 -6.82
N ILE A 70 -1.71 0.31 -8.08
CA ILE A 70 -2.22 -1.03 -8.47
C ILE A 70 -1.22 -2.12 -8.09
N GLU A 71 0.07 -1.95 -8.40
CA GLU A 71 1.10 -2.95 -8.07
C GLU A 71 1.16 -3.20 -6.56
N ILE A 72 1.10 -2.13 -5.76
CA ILE A 72 1.12 -2.22 -4.30
C ILE A 72 -0.16 -2.90 -3.77
N TYR A 73 -1.34 -2.54 -4.29
CA TYR A 73 -2.59 -3.19 -3.90
C TYR A 73 -2.61 -4.67 -4.29
N GLU A 74 -2.10 -5.05 -5.46
CA GLU A 74 -1.98 -6.45 -5.88
C GLU A 74 -1.02 -7.23 -4.96
N GLU A 75 0.12 -6.64 -4.60
CA GLU A 75 1.08 -7.28 -3.69
C GLU A 75 0.43 -7.56 -2.33
N ILE A 76 -0.21 -6.55 -1.73
CA ILE A 76 -0.88 -6.68 -0.43
C ILE A 76 -2.04 -7.66 -0.51
N ALA A 77 -2.79 -7.66 -1.63
CA ALA A 77 -3.84 -8.63 -1.88
C ALA A 77 -3.29 -10.06 -1.93
N ARG A 78 -2.19 -10.31 -2.65
CA ARG A 78 -1.53 -11.63 -2.70
C ARG A 78 -1.06 -12.08 -1.32
N GLN A 79 -0.44 -11.18 -0.55
CA GLN A 79 -0.02 -11.49 0.82
C GLN A 79 -1.21 -11.76 1.74
N SER A 80 -2.31 -11.02 1.58
CA SER A 80 -3.53 -11.17 2.37
C SER A 80 -4.36 -12.39 1.96
N LEU A 81 -4.26 -12.86 0.71
CA LEU A 81 -4.87 -14.13 0.26
C LEU A 81 -4.26 -15.34 0.98
N ASN A 82 -2.97 -15.27 1.31
CA ASN A 82 -2.30 -16.28 2.13
C ASN A 82 -2.76 -16.25 3.61
N ASN A 83 -3.47 -15.20 4.04
CA ASN A 83 -3.96 -15.04 5.40
C ASN A 83 -5.50 -15.02 5.43
N ASN A 84 -6.10 -16.18 5.72
CA ASN A 84 -7.56 -16.41 5.66
C ASN A 84 -8.43 -15.39 6.43
N LEU A 85 -7.87 -14.69 7.43
CA LEU A 85 -8.55 -13.65 8.22
C LEU A 85 -8.80 -12.34 7.44
N LEU A 86 -8.00 -12.03 6.42
CA LEU A 86 -8.05 -10.77 5.66
C LEU A 86 -8.81 -10.87 4.34
N LYS A 87 -9.49 -12.00 4.07
CA LYS A 87 -10.23 -12.25 2.82
C LYS A 87 -11.26 -11.16 2.47
N TYR A 88 -11.85 -10.50 3.47
CA TYR A 88 -12.79 -9.41 3.23
C TYR A 88 -12.08 -8.11 2.84
N SER A 89 -10.92 -7.83 3.45
CA SER A 89 -10.09 -6.66 3.14
C SER A 89 -9.49 -6.74 1.73
N VAL A 90 -9.14 -7.95 1.27
CA VAL A 90 -8.64 -8.21 -0.10
C VAL A 90 -9.60 -7.70 -1.17
N LYS A 91 -10.91 -7.93 -1.00
CA LYS A 91 -11.91 -7.45 -1.96
C LYS A 91 -11.95 -5.92 -2.02
N GLY A 92 -11.74 -5.24 -0.89
CA GLY A 92 -11.65 -3.78 -0.83
C GLY A 92 -10.41 -3.25 -1.55
N TYR A 93 -9.25 -3.90 -1.39
CA TYR A 93 -8.02 -3.49 -2.09
C TYR A 93 -8.11 -3.71 -3.60
N LEU A 94 -8.68 -4.83 -4.04
CA LEU A 94 -8.90 -5.12 -5.46
C LEU A 94 -9.94 -4.18 -6.08
N LEU A 95 -10.97 -3.79 -5.31
CA LEU A 95 -11.93 -2.78 -5.74
C LEU A 95 -11.25 -1.41 -5.90
N ASN A 96 -10.42 -0.99 -4.95
CA ASN A 96 -9.66 0.26 -5.04
C ASN A 96 -8.70 0.25 -6.23
N ALA A 97 -8.01 -0.87 -6.48
CA ALA A 97 -7.17 -1.04 -7.67
C ALA A 97 -7.98 -0.93 -8.98
N GLY A 98 -9.16 -1.57 -9.04
CA GLY A 98 -10.08 -1.48 -10.17
C GLY A 98 -10.63 -0.06 -10.39
N LEU A 99 -10.94 0.67 -9.32
CA LEU A 99 -11.34 2.08 -9.38
C LEU A 99 -10.20 2.98 -9.87
N CYS A 100 -8.96 2.74 -9.41
CA CYS A 100 -7.77 3.43 -9.92
C CYS A 100 -7.55 3.18 -11.42
N GLN A 101 -7.84 1.96 -11.91
CA GLN A 101 -7.80 1.65 -13.34
C GLN A 101 -8.90 2.36 -14.14
N LEU A 102 -10.10 2.49 -13.57
CA LEU A 102 -11.22 3.20 -14.17
C LEU A 102 -10.97 4.71 -14.27
N CYS A 103 -10.36 5.32 -13.25
CA CYS A 103 -9.99 6.75 -13.27
C CYS A 103 -8.89 7.09 -14.29
N ARG A 104 -8.16 6.09 -14.81
CA ARG A 104 -7.08 6.28 -15.78
C ARG A 104 -7.56 6.51 -17.23
N ASP A 105 -8.88 6.48 -17.50
CA ASP A 105 -9.48 6.67 -18.84
C ASP A 105 -8.85 5.78 -19.92
N ASP A 106 -8.57 4.51 -19.58
CA ASP A 106 -7.93 3.56 -20.47
C ASP A 106 -8.89 2.39 -20.74
N VAL A 107 -9.73 2.58 -21.77
CA VAL A 107 -10.82 1.68 -22.25
C VAL A 107 -10.31 0.26 -22.61
N VAL A 108 -9.00 0.00 -22.55
CA VAL A 108 -8.36 -1.25 -22.91
C VAL A 108 -8.02 -2.15 -21.72
N ALA A 109 -7.91 -1.62 -20.49
CA ALA A 109 -7.56 -2.43 -19.31
C ALA A 109 -8.77 -3.14 -18.66
N LEU A 110 -9.98 -2.66 -18.93
CA LEU A 110 -11.23 -3.22 -18.40
C LEU A 110 -11.48 -4.69 -18.77
N PRO A 111 -11.34 -5.14 -20.04
CA PRO A 111 -11.57 -6.54 -20.40
C PRO A 111 -10.50 -7.47 -19.80
N ASN A 112 -9.25 -7.03 -19.71
CA ASN A 112 -8.14 -7.85 -19.21
C ASN A 112 -8.18 -8.02 -17.67
N ALA A 113 -8.69 -7.01 -16.95
CA ALA A 113 -8.97 -7.14 -15.53
C ALA A 113 -10.18 -8.06 -15.29
N LEU A 114 -11.24 -7.95 -16.09
CA LEU A 114 -12.42 -8.82 -16.00
C LEU A 114 -12.10 -10.30 -16.23
N GLU A 115 -11.21 -10.63 -17.18
CA GLU A 115 -10.74 -12.02 -17.39
C GLU A 115 -9.89 -12.56 -16.23
N LYS A 116 -9.16 -11.68 -15.52
CA LYS A 116 -8.37 -12.06 -14.33
C LYS A 116 -9.20 -12.24 -13.06
N TYR A 117 -10.43 -11.71 -13.03
CA TYR A 117 -11.36 -11.80 -11.90
C TYR A 117 -12.43 -12.89 -12.05
N GLN A 118 -12.45 -13.66 -13.16
CA GLN A 118 -13.16 -14.94 -13.29
C GLN A 118 -12.36 -16.08 -12.65
#